data_AF-A0A1Z8A7N3-F1
#
_entry.id   AF-A0A1Z8A7N3-F1
#
_cell.length_a   1.000
_cell.length_b   1.000
_cell.length_c   1.000
_cell.angle_alpha   90.00
_cell.angle_beta   90.00
_cell.angle_gamma   90.00
#
_symmetry.space_group_name_H-M   'P 1'
#
loop_
_entity.id
_entity.type
_entity.pdbx_description
1 polymer ?
#
loop_
_entity_poly.entity_id
_entity_poly.type
_entity_poly.pdbx_seq_one_letter_code
_entity_poly.pdbx_strand_id
1 'polypeptide(L)'
;MNINTDFGVNTDRPPANALRVEKWSDMPNGTAPARYEVVAEDGTTKTFTLAKGNRIILDALIQQPVYCASPVRISDRVCILRRDYGVPITKEMYSNDTATDRAKFGVYFLSGNVRRIGGGAA
;
A
#
# COMPACT_ATOMS: atom_id res chain seq x y z
N MET A 1 -21.62 -11.98 -34.23
CA MET A 1 -21.42 -12.90 -33.11
C MET A 1 -20.40 -12.21 -32.21
N ASN A 2 -20.88 -11.48 -31.21
CA ASN A 2 -20.06 -10.54 -30.46
C ASN A 2 -19.49 -11.25 -29.24
N ILE A 3 -18.17 -11.41 -29.22
CA ILE A 3 -17.41 -11.89 -28.07
C ILE A 3 -17.25 -10.74 -27.06
N ASN A 4 -18.24 -10.58 -26.17
CA ASN A 4 -18.05 -9.80 -24.95
C ASN A 4 -17.24 -10.66 -23.98
N THR A 5 -15.92 -10.54 -24.03
CA THR A 5 -15.05 -11.12 -23.01
C THR A 5 -15.11 -10.24 -21.77
N ASP A 6 -16.08 -10.54 -20.90
CA ASP A 6 -16.10 -10.09 -19.52
C ASP A 6 -14.92 -10.76 -18.80
N PHE A 7 -13.79 -10.07 -18.72
CA PHE A 7 -12.71 -10.45 -17.82
C PHE A 7 -13.11 -10.09 -16.40
N GLY A 8 -14.10 -10.83 -15.87
CA GLY A 8 -14.36 -10.90 -14.44
C GLY A 8 -13.12 -11.48 -13.76
N VAL A 9 -12.19 -10.60 -13.38
CA VAL A 9 -11.06 -10.98 -12.53
C VAL A 9 -11.69 -11.52 -11.26
N ASN A 10 -11.49 -12.82 -11.02
CA ASN A 10 -12.00 -13.52 -9.87
C ASN A 10 -11.29 -12.96 -8.62
N THR A 11 -11.83 -11.87 -8.06
CA THR A 11 -11.23 -10.99 -7.04
C THR A 11 -11.43 -11.53 -5.62
N ASP A 12 -11.62 -12.85 -5.48
CA ASP A 12 -11.75 -13.46 -4.16
C ASP A 12 -10.40 -13.61 -3.47
N ARG A 13 -9.29 -13.57 -4.21
CA ARG A 13 -7.93 -13.75 -3.64
C ARG A 13 -7.01 -12.60 -3.98
N PRO A 14 -6.31 -12.03 -2.97
CA PRO A 14 -5.31 -11.01 -3.22
C PRO A 14 -4.12 -11.60 -4.00
N PRO A 15 -3.29 -10.74 -4.61
CA PRO A 15 -2.06 -11.19 -5.25
C PRO A 15 -1.22 -12.05 -4.31
N ALA A 16 -0.54 -13.06 -4.85
CA ALA A 16 0.27 -13.98 -4.05
C ALA A 16 1.41 -13.29 -3.27
N ASN A 17 1.87 -12.12 -3.75
CA ASN A 17 2.88 -11.31 -3.07
C ASN A 17 2.28 -10.24 -2.12
N ALA A 18 0.97 -10.20 -1.89
CA ALA A 18 0.40 -9.23 -0.96
C ALA A 18 0.87 -9.52 0.48
N LEU A 19 1.50 -8.54 1.12
CA LEU A 19 1.98 -8.65 2.49
C LEU A 19 0.80 -8.55 3.46
N ARG A 20 0.56 -9.64 4.20
CA ARG A 20 -0.28 -9.62 5.40
C ARG A 20 0.54 -9.09 6.56
N VAL A 21 0.15 -7.94 7.10
CA VAL A 21 0.78 -7.33 8.27
C VAL A 21 0.04 -7.78 9.52
N GLU A 22 0.68 -8.62 10.32
CA GLU A 22 0.17 -9.11 11.60
C GLU A 22 0.80 -8.34 12.77
N LYS A 23 2.05 -7.91 12.61
CA LYS A 23 2.81 -7.08 13.56
C LYS A 23 3.72 -6.08 12.84
N TRP A 24 4.16 -5.04 13.54
CA TRP A 24 5.07 -4.02 12.98
C TRP A 24 6.39 -4.61 12.46
N SER A 25 6.86 -5.69 13.07
CA SER A 25 8.09 -6.39 12.67
C SER A 25 7.98 -7.14 11.33
N ASP A 26 6.78 -7.29 10.76
CA ASP A 26 6.61 -7.86 9.42
C ASP A 26 6.95 -6.84 8.31
N MET A 27 7.14 -5.56 8.68
CA MET A 27 7.40 -4.46 7.76
C MET A 27 8.87 -4.01 7.82
N PRO A 28 9.34 -3.21 6.84
CA PRO A 28 10.69 -2.69 6.84
C PRO A 28 11.03 -1.91 8.12
N ASN A 29 12.18 -2.20 8.75
CA ASN A 29 12.58 -1.64 10.05
C ASN A 29 13.15 -0.21 10.00
N GLY A 30 12.83 0.56 8.96
CA GLY A 30 13.39 1.90 8.74
C GLY A 30 12.53 3.01 9.33
N THR A 31 12.93 3.59 10.46
CA THR A 31 12.21 4.75 11.06
C THR A 31 12.85 6.10 10.75
N ALA A 32 14.14 6.12 10.38
CA ALA A 32 14.87 7.35 10.05
C ALA A 32 14.20 8.12 8.90
N PRO A 33 14.28 9.45 8.83
CA PRO A 33 13.69 10.20 7.74
C PRO A 33 14.22 9.78 6.35
N ALA A 34 13.31 9.62 5.40
CA ALA A 34 13.62 9.33 4.00
C ALA A 34 12.80 10.24 3.07
N ARG A 35 13.38 10.60 1.93
CA ARG A 35 12.78 11.47 0.93
C ARG A 35 12.25 10.66 -0.23
N TYR A 36 11.03 10.97 -0.62
CA TYR A 36 10.29 10.30 -1.67
C TYR A 36 9.91 11.28 -2.76
N GLU A 37 9.76 10.72 -3.95
CA GLU A 37 9.18 11.35 -5.11
C GLU A 37 7.93 10.57 -5.50
N VAL A 38 6.83 11.29 -5.74
CA VAL A 38 5.61 10.75 -6.33
C VAL A 38 5.31 11.50 -7.62
N VAL A 39 4.97 10.76 -8.65
CA VAL A 39 4.39 11.31 -9.87
C VAL A 39 2.87 11.18 -9.73
N ALA A 40 2.20 12.32 -9.65
CA ALA A 40 0.74 12.37 -9.65
C ALA A 40 0.17 12.03 -11.03
N GLU A 41 -1.13 11.76 -11.11
CA GLU A 41 -1.80 11.38 -12.37
C GLU A 41 -1.72 12.47 -13.45
N ASP A 42 -1.61 13.73 -13.06
CA ASP A 42 -1.43 14.89 -13.95
C ASP A 42 0.02 15.05 -14.46
N GLY A 43 0.92 14.13 -14.08
CA GLY A 43 2.35 14.20 -14.39
C GLY A 43 3.16 15.12 -13.46
N THR A 44 2.51 15.79 -12.50
CA THR A 44 3.19 16.66 -11.53
C THR A 44 4.01 15.79 -10.58
N THR A 45 5.29 16.12 -10.44
CA THR A 45 6.17 15.46 -9.49
C THR A 45 6.15 16.19 -8.15
N LYS A 46 5.85 15.48 -7.07
CA LYS A 46 5.93 16.01 -5.69
C LYS A 46 7.01 15.28 -4.92
N THR A 47 7.77 16.03 -4.12
CA THR A 47 8.75 15.44 -3.20
C THR A 47 8.37 15.75 -1.76
N PHE A 48 8.53 14.76 -0.89
CA PHE A 48 8.23 14.89 0.53
C PHE A 48 9.13 13.99 1.36
N THR A 49 9.24 14.29 2.66
CA THR A 49 10.02 13.49 3.60
C THR A 49 9.08 12.78 4.56
N LEU A 50 9.25 11.47 4.73
CA LEU A 50 8.54 10.68 5.73
C LEU A 50 9.51 10.11 6.76
N ALA A 51 9.00 9.90 7.97
CA ALA A 51 9.70 9.21 9.04
C ALA A 51 8.73 8.27 9.78
N LYS A 52 9.27 7.43 10.67
CA LYS A 52 8.50 6.55 11.55
C LYS A 52 7.49 5.68 10.77
N GLY A 53 6.29 5.46 11.31
CA GLY A 53 5.30 4.57 10.74
C GLY A 53 4.87 4.91 9.31
N ASN A 54 4.74 6.19 8.94
CA ASN A 54 4.34 6.55 7.57
C ASN A 54 5.40 6.12 6.54
N ARG A 55 6.68 6.27 6.92
CA ARG A 55 7.79 5.78 6.12
C ARG A 55 7.73 4.27 5.96
N ILE A 56 7.56 3.54 7.06
CA ILE A 56 7.49 2.07 7.06
C ILE A 56 6.38 1.56 6.13
N ILE A 57 5.19 2.17 6.19
CA ILE A 57 4.06 1.79 5.33
C ILE A 57 4.35 2.11 3.87
N LEU A 58 4.94 3.27 3.57
CA LEU A 58 5.27 3.61 2.18
C LEU A 58 6.37 2.69 1.62
N ASP A 59 7.42 2.42 2.40
CA ASP A 59 8.49 1.48 2.02
C ASP A 59 7.93 0.07 1.75
N ALA A 60 6.95 -0.39 2.54
CA ALA A 60 6.27 -1.66 2.30
C ALA A 60 5.43 -1.63 1.01
N LEU A 61 4.62 -0.57 0.80
CA LEU A 61 3.77 -0.41 -0.38
C LEU A 61 4.57 -0.29 -1.69
N ILE A 62 5.77 0.28 -1.64
CA ILE A 62 6.68 0.32 -2.80
C ILE A 62 7.16 -1.08 -3.18
N GLN A 63 7.32 -1.98 -2.21
CA GLN A 63 7.80 -3.35 -2.46
C GLN A 63 6.69 -4.27 -2.94
N GLN A 64 5.51 -4.20 -2.33
CA GLN A 64 4.37 -5.07 -2.64
C GLN A 64 3.06 -4.52 -2.07
N PRO A 65 1.88 -5.01 -2.52
CA PRO A 65 0.59 -4.66 -1.92
C PRO A 65 0.54 -5.05 -0.44
N VAL A 66 -0.16 -4.27 0.39
CA VAL A 66 -0.16 -4.46 1.85
C VAL A 66 -1.57 -4.48 2.39
N TYR A 67 -1.84 -5.36 3.35
CA TYR A 67 -3.08 -5.38 4.11
C TYR A 67 -2.83 -5.80 5.56
N CYS A 68 -3.73 -5.43 6.47
CA CYS A 68 -3.55 -5.77 7.88
C CYS A 68 -4.63 -6.72 8.40
N ALA A 69 -4.21 -7.61 9.29
CA ALA A 69 -5.10 -8.11 10.33
C ALA A 69 -5.28 -7.00 11.38
N SER A 70 -6.43 -6.98 12.05
CA SER A 70 -6.90 -5.93 12.98
C SER A 70 -5.92 -5.19 13.94
N PRO A 71 -4.82 -5.77 14.48
CA PRO A 71 -4.02 -5.08 15.49
C PRO A 71 -3.13 -3.94 14.98
N VAL A 72 -2.60 -4.01 13.75
CA VAL A 72 -1.59 -3.04 13.28
C VAL A 72 -2.22 -1.75 12.72
N ARG A 73 -3.51 -1.82 12.33
CA ARG A 73 -4.34 -0.71 11.79
C ARG A 73 -3.54 0.23 10.88
N ILE A 74 -3.12 -0.27 9.73
CA ILE A 74 -2.35 0.51 8.75
C ILE A 74 -3.21 1.57 8.03
N SER A 75 -4.54 1.46 8.10
CA SER A 75 -5.50 2.32 7.41
C SER A 75 -5.32 3.81 7.69
N ASP A 76 -5.05 4.20 8.95
CA ASP A 76 -4.87 5.61 9.31
C ASP A 76 -3.65 6.23 8.60
N ARG A 77 -2.56 5.45 8.54
CA ARG A 77 -1.34 5.86 7.85
C ARG A 77 -1.54 5.91 6.34
N VAL A 78 -2.27 4.94 5.78
CA VAL A 78 -2.66 4.96 4.37
C VAL A 78 -3.51 6.21 4.04
N CYS A 79 -4.47 6.56 4.91
CA CYS A 79 -5.27 7.76 4.76
C CYS A 79 -4.40 9.03 4.74
N ILE A 80 -3.43 9.14 5.66
CA ILE A 80 -2.46 10.25 5.69
C ILE A 80 -1.64 10.29 4.41
N LEU A 81 -1.04 9.17 3.99
CA LEU A 81 -0.24 9.09 2.76
C LEU A 81 -1.04 9.53 1.53
N ARG A 82 -2.29 9.08 1.43
CA ARG A 82 -3.15 9.42 0.29
C ARG A 82 -3.60 10.87 0.31
N ARG A 83 -4.07 11.39 1.44
CA ARG A 83 -4.68 12.73 1.54
C ARG A 83 -3.65 13.85 1.64
N ASP A 84 -2.65 13.67 2.50
CA ASP A 84 -1.75 14.76 2.87
C ASP A 84 -0.51 14.79 1.97
N TYR A 85 -0.06 13.62 1.51
CA TYR A 85 1.14 13.47 0.67
C TYR A 85 0.81 13.19 -0.80
N GLY A 86 -0.47 12.97 -1.13
CA GLY A 86 -0.91 12.71 -2.50
C GLY A 86 -0.38 11.39 -3.07
N VAL A 87 -0.06 10.42 -2.22
CA VAL A 87 0.41 9.10 -2.67
C VAL A 87 -0.76 8.37 -3.36
N PRO A 88 -0.58 7.89 -4.60
CA PRO A 88 -1.61 7.19 -5.36
C PRO A 88 -1.80 5.77 -4.80
N ILE A 89 -2.59 5.67 -3.73
CA ILE A 89 -2.94 4.41 -3.08
C ILE A 89 -4.38 4.06 -3.42
N THR A 90 -4.57 2.92 -4.07
CA THR A 90 -5.89 2.31 -4.28
C THR A 90 -6.14 1.25 -3.22
N LYS A 91 -7.42 0.96 -3.00
CA LYS A 91 -7.87 -0.08 -2.08
C LYS A 91 -8.83 -0.99 -2.82
N GLU A 92 -8.51 -2.26 -2.86
CA GLU A 92 -9.40 -3.29 -3.38
C GLU A 92 -9.96 -4.12 -2.23
N MET A 93 -11.20 -4.55 -2.36
CA MET A 93 -11.89 -5.35 -1.36
C MET A 93 -11.89 -6.80 -1.79
N TYR A 94 -11.35 -7.66 -0.94
CA TYR A 94 -11.33 -9.11 -1.09
C TYR A 94 -12.27 -9.74 -0.07
N SER A 95 -12.74 -10.95 -0.35
CA SER A 95 -13.68 -11.68 0.50
C SER A 95 -13.03 -12.93 1.08
N ASN A 96 -13.67 -13.53 2.09
CA ASN A 96 -13.28 -14.83 2.67
C ASN A 96 -11.83 -14.85 3.18
N ASP A 97 -11.49 -13.96 4.12
CA ASP A 97 -10.17 -13.99 4.77
C ASP A 97 -10.00 -15.27 5.58
N THR A 98 -9.37 -16.28 5.01
CA THR A 98 -9.18 -17.60 5.65
C THR A 98 -8.38 -17.53 6.95
N ALA A 99 -7.62 -16.46 7.18
CA ALA A 99 -6.80 -16.31 8.38
C ALA A 99 -7.50 -15.58 9.53
N THR A 100 -8.58 -14.82 9.28
CA THR A 100 -9.36 -14.17 10.36
C THR A 100 -10.86 -14.46 10.33
N ASP A 101 -11.30 -15.32 9.42
CA ASP A 101 -12.71 -15.61 9.15
C ASP A 101 -13.55 -14.37 8.82
N ARG A 102 -12.89 -13.30 8.35
CA ARG A 102 -13.57 -12.06 7.97
C ARG A 102 -14.21 -12.23 6.61
N ALA A 103 -15.49 -11.87 6.56
CA ALA A 103 -16.25 -11.84 5.31
C ALA A 103 -15.58 -10.97 4.24
N LYS A 104 -14.97 -9.84 4.62
CA LYS A 104 -14.24 -8.94 3.71
C LYS A 104 -13.02 -8.31 4.35
N PHE A 105 -11.99 -8.07 3.55
CA PHE A 105 -10.78 -7.33 3.93
C PHE A 105 -10.30 -6.45 2.78
N GLY A 106 -9.60 -5.37 3.12
CA GLY A 106 -9.09 -4.42 2.13
C GLY A 106 -7.60 -4.60 1.94
N VAL A 107 -7.15 -4.67 0.68
CA VAL A 107 -5.74 -4.67 0.31
C VAL A 107 -5.39 -3.37 -0.38
N TYR A 108 -4.27 -2.77 0.03
CA TYR A 108 -3.80 -1.49 -0.45
C TYR A 108 -2.71 -1.68 -1.49
N PHE A 109 -2.83 -0.94 -2.59
CA PHE A 109 -1.94 -1.01 -3.74
C PHE A 109 -1.41 0.36 -4.05
N LEU A 110 -0.18 0.41 -4.55
CA LEU A 110 0.35 1.60 -5.18
C LEU A 110 -0.06 1.61 -6.66
N SER A 111 -0.83 2.60 -7.09
CA SER A 111 -1.35 2.71 -8.45
C SER A 111 -0.57 3.69 -9.34
N GLY A 112 0.51 4.28 -8.83
CA GLY A 112 1.34 5.23 -9.57
C GLY A 112 2.83 5.11 -9.23
N ASN A 113 3.64 6.00 -9.79
CA ASN A 113 5.09 5.96 -9.60
C ASN A 113 5.47 6.67 -8.30
N VAL A 114 5.88 5.89 -7.30
CA VAL A 114 6.51 6.40 -6.09
C VAL A 114 7.87 5.74 -5.93
N ARG A 115 8.89 6.55 -5.70
CA ARG A 115 10.24 6.05 -5.46
C ARG A 115 10.92 6.84 -4.36
N ARG A 116 11.82 6.16 -3.66
CA ARG A 116 12.74 6.80 -2.72
C ARG A 116 13.85 7.49 -3.51
N ILE A 117 14.06 8.78 -3.24
CA ILE A 117 15.07 9.61 -3.92
C ILE A 117 16.22 10.04 -2.99
N GLY A 118 16.12 9.72 -1.70
CA GLY A 118 17.18 10.02 -0.75
C GLY A 118 16.81 9.72 0.69
N GLY A 119 17.77 9.95 1.59
CA GLY A 119 17.66 9.69 3.02
C GLY A 119 17.92 8.23 3.34
N GLY A 120 18.72 7.98 4.37
CA GLY A 120 19.29 6.67 4.71
C GLY A 120 20.77 6.74 5.04
N ALA A 121 21.15 7.59 5.99
CA ALA A 121 22.39 7.50 6.78
C ALA A 121 22.07 8.19 8.12
N ALA A 122 22.34 7.63 9.30
CA ALA A 122 23.26 6.56 9.69
C ALA A 122 22.57 5.48 10.53
#